data_AF-A0A2U1AHY4-F1
#
_entry.id   AF-A0A2U1AHY4-F1
#
_cell.length_a   1.000
_cell.length_b   1.000
_cell.length_c   1.000
_cell.angle_alpha   90.00
_cell.angle_beta   90.00
_cell.angle_gamma   90.00
#
_symmetry.space_group_name_H-M   'P 1'
#
loop_
_entity.id
_entity.type
_entity.pdbx_description
1 polymer ?
#
loop_
_entity_poly.entity_id
_entity_poly.type
_entity_poly.pdbx_seq_one_letter_code
_entity_poly.pdbx_strand_id
1 'polypeptide(L)'
;MEIERADRFLRLIRNSRRGRLKIYLGYCAGVGKTTQMLKEAQRLKHSEGVDVAVGLLETHGRAETAACLGDLEVIPCRVMRHRNIEIAEMDVPAILARRPQVVLVDELAHTNVPGSKHEKRYQDVEEILDAGIHVISTLNIQHLESLYEIVEKSTGVKVRERIPDWVVTGADEVVNVDVSVDDLRERIRTGRVYPAERIGSALDNFFRAGNLQQLRELTLRELAAQLDTRYREKNEAGGDSGDSVSPDQVMVCMSSLSPNADALLRYGSRLAGRLNRNWYVLYVQTSRESALRIDAATQRRLADTLELARQVGAKVFTYQGDDVVKTILQFAREHRVGHIIMGPSGRRIPFWRRLFGETSLLERLTVSNYDFKIVVTEKRRPE
;
A
#
# COMPACT_ATOMS: atom_id res chain seq x y z
N MET A 1 -30.45 1.56 0.38
CA MET A 1 -30.74 1.12 -1.00
C MET A 1 -30.84 2.24 -2.03
N GLU A 2 -31.80 3.19 -1.97
CA GLU A 2 -31.86 4.29 -2.98
C GLU A 2 -30.71 5.29 -2.86
N ILE A 3 -30.34 5.68 -1.63
CA ILE A 3 -29.20 6.57 -1.35
C ILE A 3 -27.89 5.95 -1.87
N GLU A 4 -27.68 4.64 -1.65
CA GLU A 4 -26.49 3.92 -2.14
C GLU A 4 -26.43 3.82 -3.68
N ARG A 5 -27.58 3.77 -4.37
CA ARG A 5 -27.64 3.77 -5.84
C ARG A 5 -27.32 5.14 -6.42
N ALA A 6 -27.85 6.20 -5.81
CA ALA A 6 -27.53 7.57 -6.20
C ALA A 6 -26.04 7.89 -6.01
N ASP A 7 -25.47 7.50 -4.87
CA ASP A 7 -24.04 7.67 -4.59
C ASP A 7 -23.17 6.87 -5.56
N ARG A 8 -23.56 5.63 -5.89
CA ARG A 8 -22.86 4.81 -6.88
C ARG A 8 -22.89 5.44 -8.28
N PHE A 9 -24.04 5.97 -8.70
CA PHE A 9 -24.20 6.63 -10.00
C PHE A 9 -23.39 7.93 -10.09
N LEU A 10 -23.39 8.74 -9.03
CA LEU A 10 -22.56 9.95 -8.95
C LEU A 10 -21.06 9.63 -8.99
N ARG A 11 -20.62 8.54 -8.35
CA ARG A 11 -19.23 8.05 -8.45
C ARG A 11 -18.86 7.66 -9.88
N LEU A 12 -19.73 6.95 -10.59
CA LEU A 12 -19.48 6.57 -11.99
C LEU A 12 -19.33 7.80 -12.89
N ILE A 13 -20.19 8.81 -12.72
CA ILE A 13 -20.10 10.07 -13.48
C ILE A 13 -18.83 10.85 -13.15
N ARG A 14 -18.46 10.91 -11.86
CA ARG A 14 -17.21 11.57 -11.44
C ARG A 14 -16.00 10.86 -12.03
N ASN A 15 -15.96 9.53 -11.95
CA ASN A 15 -14.87 8.72 -12.51
C ASN A 15 -14.77 8.82 -14.03
N SER A 16 -15.89 9.02 -14.76
CA SER A 16 -15.85 9.17 -16.21
C SER A 16 -15.37 10.55 -16.69
N ARG A 17 -15.48 11.58 -15.83
CA ARG A 17 -15.09 12.96 -16.16
C ARG A 17 -13.70 13.33 -15.65
N ARG A 18 -13.21 12.59 -14.67
CA ARG A 18 -11.88 12.79 -14.09
C ARG A 18 -10.81 12.31 -15.06
N GLY A 19 -9.70 13.04 -15.09
CA GLY A 19 -8.48 12.65 -15.79
C GLY A 19 -7.93 11.34 -15.23
N ARG A 20 -7.01 10.74 -15.99
CA ARG A 20 -6.37 9.47 -15.65
C ARG A 20 -4.93 9.71 -15.21
N LEU A 21 -4.49 8.96 -14.21
CA LEU A 21 -3.15 9.04 -13.66
C LEU A 21 -2.34 7.81 -14.07
N LYS A 22 -1.23 8.05 -14.77
CA LYS A 22 -0.20 7.05 -15.06
C LYS A 22 1.06 7.36 -14.27
N ILE A 23 1.57 6.39 -13.52
CA ILE A 23 2.79 6.57 -12.71
C ILE A 23 3.89 5.64 -13.22
N TYR A 24 5.04 6.21 -13.56
CA TYR A 24 6.29 5.47 -13.70
C TYR A 24 6.93 5.31 -12.32
N LEU A 25 6.81 4.11 -11.75
CA LEU A 25 7.36 3.75 -10.46
C LEU A 25 8.75 3.13 -10.64
N GLY A 26 9.70 3.52 -9.80
CA GLY A 26 11.03 2.90 -9.77
C GLY A 26 11.56 2.77 -8.36
N TYR A 27 12.55 1.91 -8.18
CA TYR A 27 13.10 1.64 -6.85
C TYR A 27 14.00 2.77 -6.33
N CYS A 28 14.56 3.60 -7.23
CA CYS A 28 15.34 4.78 -6.86
C CYS A 28 15.55 5.77 -8.04
N ALA A 29 16.26 6.87 -7.79
CA ALA A 29 16.72 7.80 -8.82
C ALA A 29 17.75 7.14 -9.77
N GLY A 30 17.74 7.54 -11.04
CA GLY A 30 18.69 7.03 -12.05
C GLY A 30 18.27 5.78 -12.82
N VAL A 31 17.19 5.10 -12.41
CA VAL A 31 16.64 3.95 -13.15
C VAL A 31 16.04 4.33 -14.52
N GLY A 32 15.73 5.61 -14.73
CA GLY A 32 15.28 6.14 -16.02
C GLY A 32 13.79 6.48 -16.13
N LYS A 33 13.09 6.68 -15.00
CA LYS A 33 11.65 7.02 -14.97
C LYS A 33 11.30 8.23 -15.84
N THR A 34 11.99 9.35 -15.64
CA THR A 34 11.80 10.58 -16.42
C THR A 34 12.03 10.36 -17.91
N THR A 35 13.08 9.60 -18.29
CA THR A 35 13.36 9.27 -19.69
C THR A 35 12.23 8.43 -20.32
N GLN A 36 11.69 7.45 -19.59
CA GLN A 36 10.56 6.64 -20.07
C GLN A 36 9.28 7.48 -20.20
N MET A 37 9.01 8.35 -19.23
CA MET A 37 7.90 9.30 -19.27
C MET A 37 7.98 10.21 -20.51
N LEU A 38 9.15 10.78 -20.80
CA LEU A 38 9.36 11.64 -21.97
C LEU A 38 9.21 10.88 -23.30
N LYS A 39 9.72 9.65 -23.39
CA LYS A 39 9.56 8.81 -24.59
C LYS A 39 8.10 8.47 -24.86
N GLU A 40 7.33 8.17 -23.81
CA GLU A 40 5.89 7.94 -23.93
C GLU A 40 5.17 9.22 -24.37
N ALA A 41 5.51 10.36 -23.78
CA ALA A 41 4.95 11.65 -24.18
C ALA A 41 5.20 11.98 -25.67
N GLN A 42 6.41 11.73 -26.17
CA GLN A 42 6.73 11.88 -27.58
C GLN A 42 5.93 10.90 -28.46
N ARG A 43 5.78 9.64 -28.03
CA ARG A 43 4.95 8.65 -28.74
C ARG A 43 3.50 9.11 -28.84
N LEU A 44 2.91 9.56 -27.73
CA LEU A 44 1.54 10.09 -27.68
C LEU A 44 1.36 11.29 -28.62
N LYS A 45 2.30 12.24 -28.60
CA LYS A 45 2.25 13.41 -29.48
C LYS A 45 2.41 13.05 -30.96
N HIS A 46 3.46 12.31 -31.32
CA HIS A 46 3.86 12.11 -32.71
C HIS A 46 3.12 10.95 -33.40
N SER A 47 2.84 9.87 -32.68
CA SER A 47 2.18 8.69 -33.24
C SER A 47 0.66 8.71 -33.06
N GLU A 48 0.17 9.31 -31.98
CA GLU A 48 -1.27 9.30 -31.64
C GLU A 48 -1.94 10.68 -31.78
N GLY A 49 -1.17 11.75 -32.04
CA GLY A 49 -1.69 13.10 -32.22
C GLY A 49 -2.29 13.71 -30.94
N VAL A 50 -1.90 13.22 -29.77
CA VAL A 50 -2.40 13.68 -28.47
C VAL A 50 -1.77 15.02 -28.11
N ASP A 51 -2.56 15.95 -27.57
CA ASP A 51 -2.09 17.22 -27.04
C ASP A 51 -1.36 17.02 -25.69
N VAL A 52 -0.03 17.06 -25.72
CA VAL A 52 0.84 16.81 -24.56
C VAL A 52 1.64 18.06 -24.20
N ALA A 53 1.60 18.43 -22.92
CA ALA A 53 2.43 19.49 -22.35
C ALA A 53 3.27 18.98 -21.16
N VAL A 54 4.39 19.64 -20.90
CA VAL A 54 5.25 19.40 -19.73
C VAL A 54 4.92 20.46 -18.69
N GLY A 55 4.28 20.06 -17.59
CA GLY A 55 3.97 20.95 -16.48
C GLY A 55 5.15 21.10 -15.51
N LEU A 56 5.89 20.01 -15.30
CA LEU A 56 7.12 20.02 -14.55
C LEU A 56 8.04 18.89 -14.99
N LEU A 57 9.31 19.22 -15.25
CA LEU A 57 10.35 18.25 -15.60
C LEU A 57 11.59 18.50 -14.75
N GLU A 58 11.98 17.49 -13.98
CA GLU A 58 13.19 17.55 -13.17
C GLU A 58 14.32 16.76 -13.83
N THR A 59 15.22 17.49 -14.48
CA THR A 59 16.35 16.88 -15.20
C THR A 59 17.53 16.56 -14.28
N HIS A 60 17.62 17.17 -13.09
CA HIS A 60 18.80 17.12 -12.20
C HIS A 60 20.12 17.40 -12.93
N GLY A 61 20.10 18.25 -13.96
CA GLY A 61 21.28 18.58 -14.77
C GLY A 61 21.71 17.49 -15.77
N ARG A 62 20.89 16.46 -16.00
CA ARG A 62 21.20 15.35 -16.92
C ARG A 62 20.93 15.75 -18.37
N ALA A 63 21.99 16.02 -19.14
CA ALA A 63 21.90 16.41 -20.54
C ALA A 63 21.13 15.40 -21.42
N GLU A 64 21.34 14.09 -21.21
CA GLU A 64 20.61 13.04 -21.94
C GLU A 64 19.10 13.08 -21.66
N THR A 65 18.70 13.43 -20.43
CA THR A 65 17.27 13.54 -20.08
C THR A 65 16.66 14.81 -20.67
N ALA A 66 17.41 15.92 -20.65
CA ALA A 66 17.00 17.16 -21.30
C ALA A 66 16.85 16.99 -22.83
N ALA A 67 17.74 16.22 -23.47
CA ALA A 67 17.64 15.91 -24.90
C ALA A 67 16.37 15.10 -25.25
N CYS A 68 15.85 14.30 -24.31
CA CYS A 68 14.60 13.56 -24.49
C CYS A 68 13.35 14.45 -24.48
N LEU A 69 13.47 15.74 -24.12
CA LEU A 69 12.35 16.69 -24.19
C LEU A 69 11.87 16.87 -25.65
N GLY A 70 12.82 16.96 -26.59
CA GLY A 70 12.53 17.18 -28.00
C GLY A 70 11.71 18.46 -28.23
N ASP A 71 10.55 18.31 -28.86
CA ASP A 71 9.63 19.38 -29.24
C ASP A 71 8.38 19.45 -28.36
N LEU A 72 8.37 18.78 -27.19
CA LEU A 72 7.26 18.86 -26.24
C LEU A 72 7.09 20.30 -25.72
N GLU A 73 5.85 20.79 -25.70
CA GLU A 73 5.52 22.11 -25.13
C GLU A 73 5.83 22.12 -23.64
N VAL A 74 6.57 23.11 -23.14
CA VAL A 74 6.85 23.27 -21.70
C VAL A 74 6.07 24.46 -21.17
N ILE A 75 5.23 24.21 -20.18
CA ILE A 75 4.53 25.26 -19.44
C ILE A 75 5.53 25.84 -18.43
N PRO A 76 5.82 27.16 -18.48
CA PRO A 76 6.81 27.75 -17.59
C PRO A 76 6.44 27.57 -16.11
N CYS A 77 7.41 27.15 -15.30
CA CYS A 77 7.25 27.08 -13.86
C CYS A 77 7.04 28.48 -13.26
N ARG A 78 6.24 28.54 -12.20
CA ARG A 78 6.07 29.74 -11.38
C ARG A 78 7.28 29.90 -10.47
N VAL A 79 7.90 31.07 -10.50
CA VAL A 79 9.01 31.40 -9.58
C VAL A 79 8.44 31.94 -8.27
N MET A 80 8.81 31.31 -7.16
CA MET A 80 8.43 31.71 -5.80
C MET A 80 9.67 32.05 -4.98
N ARG A 81 9.57 33.06 -4.11
CA ARG A 81 10.65 33.44 -3.19
C ARG A 81 10.36 32.88 -1.81
N HIS A 82 11.24 32.02 -1.31
CA HIS A 82 11.18 31.51 0.05
C HIS A 82 12.55 31.66 0.72
N ARG A 83 12.61 32.36 1.86
CA ARG A 83 13.86 32.62 2.61
C ARG A 83 15.00 33.18 1.73
N ASN A 84 14.69 34.16 0.87
CA ASN A 84 15.61 34.77 -0.11
C ASN A 84 16.18 33.83 -1.19
N ILE A 85 15.59 32.65 -1.39
CA ILE A 85 15.93 31.73 -2.48
C ILE A 85 14.76 31.72 -3.47
N GLU A 86 15.07 31.86 -4.76
CA GLU A 86 14.11 31.67 -5.84
C GLU A 86 13.99 30.18 -6.14
N ILE A 87 12.77 29.67 -6.04
CA ILE A 87 12.45 28.25 -6.27
C ILE A 87 11.38 28.23 -7.36
N ALA A 88 11.63 27.44 -8.41
CA ALA A 88 10.68 27.22 -9.47
C ALA A 88 9.72 26.09 -9.06
N GLU A 89 8.42 26.32 -9.19
CA GLU A 89 7.37 25.34 -8.90
C GLU A 89 6.41 25.19 -10.08
N MET A 90 5.74 24.05 -10.14
CA MET A 90 4.72 23.79 -11.16
C MET A 90 3.61 24.85 -11.13
N ASP A 91 3.27 25.43 -12.28
CA ASP A 91 2.18 26.40 -12.40
C ASP A 91 0.85 25.71 -12.72
N VAL A 92 0.17 25.23 -11.67
CA VAL A 92 -1.14 24.57 -11.80
C VAL A 92 -2.18 25.47 -12.48
N PRO A 93 -2.34 26.76 -12.12
CA PRO A 93 -3.24 27.66 -12.85
C PRO A 93 -2.95 27.75 -14.34
N ALA A 94 -1.68 27.82 -14.76
CA ALA A 94 -1.30 27.86 -16.17
C ALA A 94 -1.66 26.55 -16.89
N ILE A 95 -1.43 25.40 -16.26
CA ILE A 95 -1.83 24.08 -16.79
C ILE A 95 -3.34 24.01 -16.98
N LEU A 96 -4.10 24.43 -15.96
CA LEU A 96 -5.57 24.44 -16.01
C LEU A 96 -6.13 25.41 -17.06
N ALA A 97 -5.45 26.53 -17.31
CA ALA A 97 -5.82 27.47 -18.36
C ALA A 97 -5.49 26.93 -19.76
N ARG A 98 -4.34 26.27 -19.93
CA ARG A 98 -3.90 25.67 -21.20
C ARG A 98 -4.71 24.43 -21.59
N ARG A 99 -5.22 23.67 -20.61
CA ARG A 99 -6.04 22.45 -20.81
C ARG A 99 -5.44 21.46 -21.82
N PRO A 100 -4.19 20.99 -21.64
CA PRO A 100 -3.68 19.90 -22.47
C PRO A 100 -4.50 18.63 -22.24
N GLN A 101 -4.48 17.69 -23.18
CA GLN A 101 -5.07 16.36 -22.94
C GLN A 101 -4.24 15.59 -21.92
N VAL A 102 -2.90 15.68 -22.01
CA VAL A 102 -1.96 15.03 -21.09
C VAL A 102 -0.93 16.05 -20.59
N VAL A 103 -0.67 16.07 -19.29
CA VAL A 103 0.44 16.84 -18.70
C VAL A 103 1.45 15.92 -18.01
N LEU A 104 2.74 16.20 -18.20
CA LEU A 104 3.83 15.52 -17.50
C LEU A 104 4.17 16.25 -16.20
N VAL A 105 4.25 15.52 -15.10
CA VAL A 105 4.56 16.06 -13.76
C VAL A 105 5.57 15.16 -13.07
N ASP A 106 6.84 15.57 -13.01
CA ASP A 106 7.88 14.78 -12.33
C ASP A 106 7.81 14.89 -10.78
N GLU A 107 8.40 13.91 -10.10
CA GLU A 107 8.52 13.83 -8.63
C GLU A 107 7.20 13.97 -7.84
N LEU A 108 6.30 13.00 -7.99
CA LEU A 108 4.96 13.04 -7.36
C LEU A 108 4.96 13.22 -5.83
N ALA A 109 6.01 12.76 -5.15
CA ALA A 109 6.15 12.83 -3.69
C ALA A 109 6.64 14.18 -3.15
N HIS A 110 6.99 15.11 -4.04
CA HIS A 110 7.59 16.40 -3.69
C HIS A 110 6.74 17.19 -2.69
N THR A 111 7.42 17.87 -1.78
CA THR A 111 6.79 18.81 -0.84
C THR A 111 6.91 20.21 -1.40
N ASN A 112 5.76 20.81 -1.74
CA ASN A 112 5.73 22.09 -2.40
C ASN A 112 6.29 23.20 -1.52
N VAL A 113 6.80 24.25 -2.16
CA VAL A 113 7.32 25.44 -1.48
C VAL A 113 6.26 26.05 -0.54
N PRO A 114 6.62 26.42 0.72
CA PRO A 114 5.67 27.08 1.62
C PRO A 114 5.10 28.38 1.02
N GLY A 115 3.78 28.48 0.99
CA GLY A 115 3.04 29.55 0.30
C GLY A 115 2.37 29.09 -1.00
N SER A 116 2.65 27.87 -1.47
CA SER A 116 1.86 27.19 -2.49
C SER A 116 0.44 26.90 -2.00
N LYS A 117 -0.51 26.75 -2.93
CA LYS A 117 -1.90 26.43 -2.63
C LYS A 117 -2.02 25.09 -1.88
N HIS A 118 -1.27 24.09 -2.33
CA HIS A 118 -1.20 22.76 -1.75
C HIS A 118 0.18 22.49 -1.17
N GLU A 119 0.25 21.69 -0.11
CA GLU A 119 1.51 21.31 0.56
C GLU A 119 2.28 20.26 -0.25
N LYS A 120 1.56 19.42 -1.01
CA LYS A 120 2.14 18.27 -1.71
C LYS A 120 1.80 18.29 -3.19
N ARG A 121 2.78 17.92 -4.02
CA ARG A 121 2.60 17.87 -5.48
C ARG A 121 1.53 16.89 -5.93
N TYR A 122 1.34 15.77 -5.21
CA TYR A 122 0.23 14.87 -5.53
C TYR A 122 -1.14 15.56 -5.40
N GLN A 123 -1.30 16.55 -4.52
CA GLN A 123 -2.55 17.31 -4.38
C GLN A 123 -2.77 18.26 -5.57
N ASP A 124 -1.68 18.83 -6.11
CA ASP A 124 -1.75 19.57 -7.37
C ASP A 124 -2.18 18.65 -8.53
N VAL A 125 -1.61 17.44 -8.57
CA VAL A 125 -1.98 16.42 -9.56
C VAL A 125 -3.44 16.01 -9.43
N GLU A 126 -3.95 15.84 -8.20
CA GLU A 126 -5.38 15.59 -7.94
C GLU A 126 -6.26 16.71 -8.51
N GLU A 127 -5.88 17.98 -8.33
CA GLU A 127 -6.61 19.12 -8.89
C GLU A 127 -6.61 19.12 -10.43
N ILE A 128 -5.48 18.77 -11.05
CA ILE A 128 -5.36 18.64 -12.52
C ILE A 128 -6.25 17.49 -13.03
N LEU A 129 -6.24 16.34 -12.35
CA LEU A 129 -7.08 15.20 -12.68
C LEU A 129 -8.56 15.55 -12.55
N ASP A 130 -8.96 16.26 -11.49
CA ASP A 130 -10.34 16.71 -11.29
C ASP A 130 -10.83 17.68 -12.39
N ALA A 131 -9.92 18.40 -13.03
CA ALA A 131 -10.21 19.23 -14.20
C ALA A 131 -10.37 18.43 -15.52
N GLY A 132 -10.18 17.11 -15.48
CA GLY A 132 -10.31 16.21 -16.63
C GLY A 132 -9.03 16.06 -17.46
N ILE A 133 -7.90 16.58 -16.98
CA ILE A 133 -6.60 16.50 -17.68
C ILE A 133 -5.89 15.21 -17.23
N HIS A 134 -5.38 14.41 -18.17
CA HIS A 134 -4.61 13.22 -17.82
C HIS A 134 -3.20 13.60 -17.35
N VAL A 135 -2.67 12.86 -16.38
CA VAL A 135 -1.35 13.13 -15.81
C VAL A 135 -0.46 11.89 -15.96
N ILE A 136 0.74 12.10 -16.48
CA ILE A 136 1.83 11.12 -16.41
C ILE A 136 2.86 11.64 -15.43
N SER A 137 3.20 10.84 -14.42
CA SER A 137 4.10 11.23 -13.34
C SER A 137 5.17 10.19 -13.06
N THR A 138 6.18 10.56 -12.26
CA THR A 138 7.18 9.62 -11.76
C THR A 138 7.24 9.59 -10.24
N LEU A 139 7.54 8.41 -9.70
CA LEU A 139 7.62 8.18 -8.26
C LEU A 139 8.72 7.17 -7.94
N ASN A 140 9.43 7.37 -6.82
CA ASN A 140 10.26 6.32 -6.23
C ASN A 140 9.51 5.60 -5.11
N ILE A 141 9.70 4.29 -5.02
CA ILE A 141 9.06 3.44 -4.00
C ILE A 141 9.32 3.92 -2.57
N GLN A 142 10.50 4.48 -2.32
CA GLN A 142 10.94 4.92 -0.99
C GLN A 142 10.07 6.00 -0.37
N HIS A 143 9.32 6.73 -1.21
CA HIS A 143 8.46 7.82 -0.75
C HIS A 143 7.09 7.32 -0.28
N LEU A 144 6.73 6.06 -0.51
CA LEU A 144 5.49 5.50 0.02
C LEU A 144 5.51 5.50 1.54
N GLU A 145 4.43 6.01 2.13
CA GLU A 145 4.29 6.13 3.58
C GLU A 145 4.34 4.77 4.28
N SER A 146 3.77 3.72 3.70
CA SER A 146 3.86 2.37 4.28
C SER A 146 5.29 1.78 4.30
N LEU A 147 6.21 2.28 3.46
CA LEU A 147 7.52 1.69 3.25
C LEU A 147 8.66 2.49 3.87
N TYR A 148 8.41 3.72 4.33
CA TYR A 148 9.49 4.61 4.77
C TYR A 148 10.31 3.99 5.92
N GLU A 149 9.68 3.41 6.96
CA GLU A 149 10.41 2.83 8.11
C GLU A 149 11.29 1.65 7.68
N ILE A 150 10.78 0.84 6.74
CA ILE A 150 11.48 -0.33 6.21
C ILE A 150 12.72 0.15 5.44
N VAL A 151 12.55 1.18 4.61
CA VAL A 151 13.64 1.77 3.83
C VAL A 151 14.66 2.45 4.74
N GLU A 152 14.23 3.23 5.74
CA GLU A 152 15.14 3.88 6.69
C GLU A 152 15.94 2.86 7.50
N LYS A 153 15.30 1.79 7.99
CA LYS A 153 15.97 0.72 8.75
C LYS A 153 16.94 -0.09 7.89
N SER A 154 16.58 -0.32 6.63
CA SER A 154 17.38 -1.08 5.66
C SER A 154 18.60 -0.29 5.17
N THR A 155 18.38 0.96 4.77
CA THR A 155 19.37 1.77 4.05
C THR A 155 20.11 2.77 4.94
N GLY A 156 19.57 3.07 6.13
CA GLY A 156 20.08 4.10 7.04
C GLY A 156 19.83 5.54 6.57
N VAL A 157 19.14 5.74 5.45
CA VAL A 157 18.90 7.07 4.85
C VAL A 157 17.49 7.54 5.18
N LYS A 158 17.40 8.73 5.78
CA LYS A 158 16.12 9.34 6.15
C LYS A 158 15.37 9.84 4.92
N VAL A 159 14.12 9.41 4.75
CA VAL A 159 13.26 9.85 3.66
C VAL A 159 12.40 11.01 4.14
N ARG A 160 12.71 12.23 3.66
CA ARG A 160 12.00 13.45 4.10
C ARG A 160 10.65 13.63 3.42
N GLU A 161 10.57 13.26 2.15
CA GLU A 161 9.38 13.43 1.33
C GLU A 161 8.59 12.12 1.27
N ARG A 162 7.32 12.20 1.64
CA ARG A 162 6.40 11.07 1.74
C ARG A 162 5.12 11.33 0.96
N ILE A 163 4.53 10.25 0.46
CA ILE A 163 3.25 10.23 -0.25
C ILE A 163 2.38 9.09 0.30
N PRO A 164 1.07 9.32 0.52
CA PRO A 164 0.15 8.25 0.91
C PRO A 164 0.03 7.17 -0.15
N ASP A 165 -0.04 5.91 0.28
CA ASP A 165 -0.13 4.74 -0.61
C ASP A 165 -1.35 4.77 -1.53
N TRP A 166 -2.48 5.35 -1.08
CA TRP A 166 -3.72 5.43 -1.86
C TRP A 166 -3.53 6.19 -3.17
N VAL A 167 -2.57 7.12 -3.27
CA VAL A 167 -2.31 7.85 -4.51
C VAL A 167 -1.82 6.89 -5.60
N VAL A 168 -0.98 5.92 -5.23
CA VAL A 168 -0.43 4.94 -6.17
C VAL A 168 -1.45 3.83 -6.43
N THR A 169 -2.16 3.37 -5.40
CA THR A 169 -3.23 2.38 -5.57
C THR A 169 -4.34 2.92 -6.47
N GLY A 170 -4.71 4.19 -6.32
CA GLY A 170 -5.75 4.86 -7.10
C GLY A 170 -5.34 5.29 -8.51
N ALA A 171 -4.07 5.16 -8.89
CA ALA A 171 -3.62 5.46 -10.24
C ALA A 171 -4.18 4.45 -11.26
N ASP A 172 -4.64 4.91 -12.41
CA ASP A 172 -5.19 4.07 -13.47
C ASP A 172 -4.14 3.09 -14.03
N GLU A 173 -2.88 3.54 -14.14
CA GLU A 173 -1.78 2.72 -14.65
C GLU A 173 -0.51 2.97 -13.82
N VAL A 174 0.15 1.89 -13.40
CA VAL A 174 1.47 1.96 -12.76
C VAL A 174 2.43 1.12 -13.57
N VAL A 175 3.49 1.76 -14.08
CA VAL A 175 4.52 1.13 -14.90
C VAL A 175 5.80 1.03 -14.09
N ASN A 176 6.31 -0.19 -13.94
CA ASN A 176 7.60 -0.41 -13.30
C ASN A 176 8.76 -0.03 -14.24
N VAL A 177 9.66 0.81 -13.75
CA VAL A 177 10.93 1.12 -14.41
C VAL A 177 12.06 0.50 -13.62
N ASP A 178 12.51 -0.67 -14.10
CA ASP A 178 13.54 -1.47 -13.46
C ASP A 178 14.83 -1.49 -14.29
N VAL A 179 15.96 -1.52 -13.60
CA VAL A 179 17.32 -1.63 -14.14
C VAL A 179 18.11 -2.48 -13.16
N SER A 180 19.06 -3.29 -13.65
CA SER A 180 19.91 -4.08 -12.76
C SER A 180 20.70 -3.18 -11.81
N VAL A 181 21.01 -3.68 -10.61
CA VAL A 181 21.79 -2.92 -9.62
C VAL A 181 23.17 -2.54 -10.18
N ASP A 182 23.79 -3.44 -10.94
CA ASP A 182 25.10 -3.20 -11.54
C ASP A 182 25.04 -2.12 -12.63
N ASP A 183 24.04 -2.16 -13.51
CA ASP A 183 23.85 -1.14 -14.54
C ASP A 183 23.58 0.24 -13.93
N LEU A 184 22.77 0.30 -12.87
CA LEU A 184 22.50 1.56 -12.19
C LEU A 184 23.77 2.13 -11.55
N ARG A 185 24.56 1.30 -10.88
CA ARG A 185 25.84 1.72 -10.31
C ARG A 185 26.80 2.18 -11.39
N GLU A 186 26.82 1.52 -12.54
CA GLU A 186 27.65 1.93 -13.67
C GLU A 186 27.22 3.27 -14.27
N ARG A 187 25.90 3.51 -14.40
CA ARG A 187 25.37 4.83 -14.78
C ARG A 187 25.78 5.93 -13.80
N ILE A 188 25.85 5.63 -12.50
CA ILE A 188 26.32 6.57 -11.50
C ILE A 188 27.83 6.81 -11.65
N ARG A 189 28.65 5.76 -11.80
CA ARG A 189 30.11 5.88 -12.00
C ARG A 189 30.48 6.69 -13.24
N THR A 190 29.72 6.53 -14.32
CA THR A 190 29.91 7.26 -15.58
C THR A 190 29.35 8.68 -15.56
N GLY A 191 28.83 9.16 -14.43
CA GLY A 191 28.33 10.53 -14.27
C GLY A 191 26.98 10.81 -14.94
N ARG A 192 26.25 9.78 -15.37
CA ARG A 192 24.93 9.92 -16.02
C ARG A 192 23.79 10.22 -15.05
N VAL A 193 24.02 10.03 -13.75
CA VAL A 193 23.00 10.23 -12.69
C VAL A 193 23.38 11.37 -11.74
N TYR A 194 24.65 11.52 -11.39
CA TYR A 194 25.16 12.55 -10.48
C TYR A 194 26.40 13.25 -11.05
N PRO A 195 26.63 14.53 -10.71
CA PRO A 195 27.90 15.21 -10.98
C PRO A 195 29.07 14.48 -10.34
N ALA A 196 30.25 14.53 -10.98
CA ALA A 196 31.44 13.79 -10.59
C ALA A 196 31.81 13.94 -9.10
N GLU A 197 31.66 15.14 -8.57
CA GLU A 197 31.95 15.50 -7.18
C GLU A 197 31.12 14.73 -6.14
N ARG A 198 29.91 14.28 -6.51
CA ARG A 198 28.99 13.58 -5.60
C ARG A 198 28.96 12.07 -5.82
N ILE A 199 29.63 11.53 -6.83
CA ILE A 199 29.59 10.11 -7.21
C ILE A 199 30.10 9.23 -6.06
N GLY A 200 31.30 9.50 -5.53
CA GLY A 200 31.91 8.68 -4.49
C GLY A 200 31.04 8.59 -3.24
N SER A 201 30.64 9.74 -2.69
CA SER A 201 29.75 9.80 -1.52
C SER A 201 28.38 9.16 -1.78
N ALA A 202 27.82 9.28 -2.98
CA ALA A 202 26.56 8.64 -3.33
C ALA A 202 26.68 7.10 -3.34
N LEU A 203 27.71 6.56 -3.99
CA LEU A 203 27.98 5.12 -4.10
C LEU A 203 28.32 4.49 -2.75
N ASP A 204 29.04 5.21 -1.89
CA ASP A 204 29.47 4.72 -0.59
C ASP A 204 28.38 4.83 0.49
N ASN A 205 27.27 5.52 0.23
CA ASN A 205 26.16 5.68 1.16
C ASN A 205 24.87 5.04 0.62
N PHE A 206 24.01 5.82 -0.04
CA PHE A 206 22.69 5.38 -0.47
C PHE A 206 22.76 4.28 -1.55
N PHE A 207 23.69 4.40 -2.51
CA PHE A 207 23.79 3.53 -3.69
C PHE A 207 24.70 2.30 -3.49
N ARG A 208 24.81 1.81 -2.26
CA ARG A 208 25.44 0.51 -1.98
C ARG A 208 24.63 -0.60 -2.64
N ALA A 209 25.30 -1.61 -3.19
CA ALA A 209 24.63 -2.71 -3.90
C ALA A 209 23.56 -3.42 -3.04
N GLY A 210 23.85 -3.66 -1.77
CA GLY A 210 22.89 -4.26 -0.83
C GLY A 210 21.62 -3.42 -0.62
N ASN A 211 21.76 -2.09 -0.52
CA ASN A 211 20.63 -1.17 -0.37
C ASN A 211 19.77 -1.17 -1.64
N LEU A 212 20.41 -1.08 -2.80
CA LEU A 212 19.72 -1.07 -4.10
C LEU A 212 18.99 -2.38 -4.37
N GLN A 213 19.60 -3.52 -4.03
CA GLN A 213 18.96 -4.83 -4.16
C GLN A 213 17.70 -4.93 -3.28
N GLN A 214 17.76 -4.43 -2.05
CA GLN A 214 16.61 -4.42 -1.14
C GLN A 214 15.50 -3.48 -1.64
N LEU A 215 15.83 -2.27 -2.09
CA LEU A 215 14.85 -1.35 -2.68
C LEU A 215 14.18 -1.95 -3.93
N ARG A 216 14.96 -2.64 -4.77
CA ARG A 216 14.45 -3.33 -5.95
C ARG A 216 13.50 -4.46 -5.57
N GLU A 217 13.86 -5.31 -4.60
CA GLU A 217 12.98 -6.37 -4.09
C GLU A 217 11.67 -5.79 -3.53
N LEU A 218 11.76 -4.74 -2.70
CA LEU A 218 10.59 -4.06 -2.13
C LEU A 218 9.67 -3.52 -3.22
N THR A 219 10.24 -2.91 -4.26
CA THR A 219 9.47 -2.37 -5.40
C THR A 219 8.71 -3.46 -6.14
N LEU A 220 9.38 -4.57 -6.46
CA LEU A 220 8.74 -5.69 -7.15
C LEU A 220 7.64 -6.34 -6.30
N ARG A 221 7.87 -6.48 -4.99
CA ARG A 221 6.87 -7.02 -4.06
C ARG A 221 5.64 -6.12 -3.95
N GLU A 222 5.84 -4.80 -3.86
CA GLU A 222 4.74 -3.84 -3.78
C GLU A 222 3.92 -3.79 -5.06
N LEU A 223 4.59 -3.79 -6.23
CA LEU A 223 3.91 -3.85 -7.52
C LEU A 223 3.06 -5.11 -7.67
N ALA A 224 3.57 -6.27 -7.23
CA ALA A 224 2.81 -7.51 -7.23
C ALA A 224 1.54 -7.38 -6.37
N ALA A 225 1.65 -6.81 -5.16
CA ALA A 225 0.52 -6.59 -4.27
C ALA A 225 -0.54 -5.63 -4.87
N GLN A 226 -0.11 -4.61 -5.61
CA GLN A 226 -1.02 -3.67 -6.27
C GLN A 226 -1.74 -4.30 -7.47
N LEU A 227 -1.04 -5.09 -8.29
CA LEU A 227 -1.65 -5.83 -9.40
C LEU A 227 -2.73 -6.76 -8.88
N ASP A 228 -2.45 -7.54 -7.83
CA ASP A 228 -3.43 -8.41 -7.18
C ASP A 228 -4.68 -7.63 -6.75
N THR A 229 -4.50 -6.44 -6.16
CA THR A 229 -5.60 -5.57 -5.72
C THR A 229 -6.47 -5.12 -6.90
N ARG A 230 -5.87 -4.65 -8.02
CA ARG A 230 -6.64 -4.19 -9.20
C ARG A 230 -7.38 -5.32 -9.91
N TYR A 231 -6.77 -6.51 -10.01
CA TYR A 231 -7.46 -7.68 -10.57
C TYR A 231 -8.73 -8.00 -9.78
N ARG A 232 -8.70 -7.85 -8.46
CA ARG A 232 -9.85 -8.07 -7.59
C ARG A 232 -10.95 -7.01 -7.79
N GLU A 233 -10.61 -5.72 -7.82
CA GLU A 233 -11.61 -4.65 -8.02
C GLU A 233 -12.32 -4.76 -9.38
N LYS A 234 -11.58 -5.12 -10.43
CA LYS A 234 -12.14 -5.30 -11.78
C LYS A 234 -13.07 -6.52 -11.86
N ASN A 235 -12.72 -7.60 -11.16
CA ASN A 235 -13.53 -8.83 -11.11
C ASN A 235 -14.72 -8.72 -10.14
N GLU A 236 -14.68 -7.84 -9.14
CA GLU A 236 -15.85 -7.53 -8.30
C GLU A 236 -16.85 -6.60 -9.00
N ALA A 237 -16.40 -5.79 -9.96
CA ALA A 237 -17.24 -4.86 -10.73
C ALA A 237 -17.93 -5.49 -11.96
N GLY A 238 -17.29 -6.48 -12.61
CA GLY A 238 -17.90 -7.31 -13.65
C GLY A 238 -18.43 -8.59 -13.00
N GLY A 239 -19.75 -8.69 -12.81
CA GLY A 239 -20.40 -9.81 -12.10
C GLY A 239 -20.33 -11.17 -12.81
N ASP A 240 -19.13 -11.60 -13.19
CA ASP A 240 -18.86 -12.94 -13.69
C ASP A 240 -18.27 -13.77 -12.54
N SER A 241 -19.16 -14.54 -11.91
CA SER A 241 -18.83 -15.53 -10.89
C SER A 241 -18.15 -16.73 -11.54
N GLY A 242 -16.88 -16.56 -11.95
CA GLY A 242 -16.04 -17.61 -12.52
C GLY A 242 -14.75 -17.81 -11.71
N ASP A 243 -14.80 -18.71 -10.73
CA ASP A 243 -13.71 -19.56 -10.24
C ASP A 243 -12.27 -18.99 -10.17
N SER A 244 -12.07 -17.84 -9.51
CA SER A 244 -10.74 -17.48 -8.99
C SER A 244 -10.80 -16.47 -7.83
N VAL A 245 -11.39 -16.86 -6.71
CA VAL A 245 -11.32 -16.04 -5.47
C VAL A 245 -10.52 -16.81 -4.43
N SER A 246 -9.23 -16.50 -4.32
CA SER A 246 -8.46 -16.95 -3.16
C SER A 246 -9.12 -16.40 -1.88
N PRO A 247 -9.32 -17.23 -0.85
CA PRO A 247 -9.78 -16.74 0.43
C PRO A 247 -8.62 -15.93 1.02
N ASP A 248 -8.79 -14.61 1.14
CA ASP A 248 -7.69 -13.69 1.52
C ASP A 248 -8.01 -12.87 2.77
N GLN A 249 -9.23 -12.95 3.31
CA GLN A 249 -9.60 -12.16 4.50
C GLN A 249 -8.92 -12.74 5.75
N VAL A 250 -8.61 -11.87 6.71
CA VAL A 250 -7.90 -12.25 7.93
C VAL A 250 -8.88 -12.34 9.08
N MET A 251 -8.84 -13.43 9.85
CA MET A 251 -9.61 -13.58 11.08
C MET A 251 -8.68 -13.86 12.24
N VAL A 252 -8.85 -13.15 13.34
CA VAL A 252 -8.23 -13.46 14.63
C VAL A 252 -9.26 -14.09 15.54
N CYS A 253 -9.01 -15.33 15.97
CA CYS A 253 -9.86 -16.01 16.93
C CYS A 253 -9.41 -15.67 18.36
N MET A 254 -10.36 -15.17 19.15
CA MET A 254 -10.12 -14.76 20.53
C MET A 254 -10.74 -15.74 21.52
N SER A 255 -10.07 -15.92 22.64
CA SER A 255 -10.59 -16.67 23.79
C SER A 255 -10.59 -15.78 25.03
N SER A 256 -11.50 -16.07 25.96
CA SER A 256 -11.66 -15.34 27.23
C SER A 256 -10.37 -15.31 28.06
N LEU A 257 -9.52 -16.34 27.95
CA LEU A 257 -8.27 -16.49 28.70
C LEU A 257 -7.02 -16.36 27.81
N SER A 258 -7.09 -15.63 26.70
CA SER A 258 -5.95 -15.49 25.79
C SER A 258 -4.78 -14.76 26.48
N PRO A 259 -3.63 -15.41 26.69
CA PRO A 259 -2.53 -14.80 27.44
C PRO A 259 -1.90 -13.61 26.70
N ASN A 260 -1.97 -13.59 25.36
CA ASN A 260 -1.31 -12.62 24.48
C ASN A 260 -2.28 -11.96 23.47
N ALA A 261 -3.47 -11.58 23.95
CA ALA A 261 -4.54 -10.98 23.16
C ALA A 261 -4.07 -9.79 22.28
N ASP A 262 -3.33 -8.85 22.85
CA ASP A 262 -2.85 -7.65 22.14
C ASP A 262 -1.80 -7.97 21.07
N ALA A 263 -1.01 -9.03 21.27
CA ALA A 263 -0.02 -9.45 20.28
C ALA A 263 -0.71 -10.08 19.06
N LEU A 264 -1.78 -10.84 19.29
CA LEU A 264 -2.63 -11.41 18.23
C LEU A 264 -3.33 -10.32 17.43
N LEU A 265 -3.92 -9.32 18.09
CA LEU A 265 -4.57 -8.20 17.42
C LEU A 265 -3.57 -7.38 16.60
N ARG A 266 -2.38 -7.08 17.14
CA ARG A 266 -1.32 -6.40 16.39
C ARG A 266 -0.79 -7.23 15.21
N TYR A 267 -0.73 -8.55 15.35
CA TYR A 267 -0.35 -9.42 14.24
C TYR A 267 -1.45 -9.46 13.16
N GLY A 268 -2.71 -9.61 13.56
CA GLY A 268 -3.86 -9.58 12.67
C GLY A 268 -4.00 -8.27 11.91
N SER A 269 -3.91 -7.13 12.60
CA SER A 269 -3.94 -5.80 12.00
C SER A 269 -2.81 -5.62 10.97
N ARG A 270 -1.57 -6.03 11.31
CA ARG A 270 -0.44 -5.97 10.36
C ARG A 270 -0.63 -6.89 9.16
N LEU A 271 -1.11 -8.12 9.36
CA LEU A 271 -1.35 -9.05 8.27
C LEU A 271 -2.49 -8.55 7.36
N ALA A 272 -3.56 -8.04 7.95
CA ALA A 272 -4.68 -7.45 7.24
C ALA A 272 -4.26 -6.23 6.41
N GLY A 273 -3.44 -5.34 7.01
CA GLY A 273 -2.85 -4.20 6.32
C GLY A 273 -1.94 -4.62 5.17
N ARG A 274 -1.07 -5.63 5.37
CA ARG A 274 -0.21 -6.18 4.31
C ARG A 274 -0.98 -6.82 3.16
N LEU A 275 -2.13 -7.43 3.45
CA LEU A 275 -2.98 -8.06 2.44
C LEU A 275 -4.01 -7.08 1.85
N ASN A 276 -4.05 -5.84 2.36
CA ASN A 276 -5.07 -4.83 2.10
C ASN A 276 -6.49 -5.42 2.17
N ARG A 277 -6.77 -6.21 3.21
CA ARG A 277 -8.06 -6.88 3.40
C ARG A 277 -8.76 -6.43 4.66
N ASN A 278 -10.09 -6.49 4.62
CA ASN A 278 -10.89 -6.48 5.82
C ASN A 278 -10.46 -7.62 6.75
N TRP A 279 -10.52 -7.37 8.05
CA TRP A 279 -10.21 -8.37 9.04
C TRP A 279 -11.22 -8.40 10.17
N TYR A 280 -11.35 -9.61 10.72
CA TYR A 280 -12.34 -9.93 11.72
C TYR A 280 -11.68 -10.36 13.01
N VAL A 281 -12.37 -10.06 14.09
CA VAL A 281 -12.08 -10.63 15.40
C VAL A 281 -13.30 -11.43 15.81
N LEU A 282 -13.11 -12.73 15.95
CA LEU A 282 -14.18 -13.66 16.30
C LEU A 282 -13.99 -14.14 17.74
N TYR A 283 -15.01 -13.91 18.58
CA TYR A 283 -15.12 -14.50 19.91
C TYR A 283 -16.26 -15.52 19.92
N VAL A 284 -15.98 -16.76 20.31
CA VAL A 284 -16.99 -17.81 20.46
C VAL A 284 -17.20 -18.07 21.95
N GLN A 285 -18.38 -17.71 22.44
CA GLN A 285 -18.81 -17.94 23.81
C GLN A 285 -19.40 -19.35 23.94
N THR A 286 -18.73 -20.20 24.72
CA THR A 286 -19.24 -21.55 25.05
C THR A 286 -20.15 -21.50 26.27
N SER A 287 -21.02 -22.50 26.47
CA SER A 287 -21.90 -22.58 27.66
C SER A 287 -21.14 -22.66 29.00
N ARG A 288 -19.85 -23.04 28.96
CA ARG A 288 -18.94 -23.06 30.12
C ARG A 288 -18.31 -21.68 30.41
N GLU A 289 -18.45 -20.74 29.46
CA GLU A 289 -17.89 -19.39 29.46
C GLU A 289 -19.00 -18.31 29.43
N SER A 290 -20.22 -18.66 29.82
CA SER A 290 -21.32 -17.70 29.96
C SER A 290 -20.93 -16.56 30.92
N ALA A 291 -21.46 -15.36 30.72
CA ALA A 291 -21.21 -14.19 31.57
C ALA A 291 -21.56 -14.39 33.07
N LEU A 292 -22.23 -15.49 33.43
CA LEU A 292 -22.54 -15.86 34.81
C LEU A 292 -21.47 -16.78 35.47
N ARG A 293 -20.47 -17.23 34.71
CA ARG A 293 -19.49 -18.27 35.14
C ARG A 293 -18.02 -17.85 35.03
N ILE A 294 -17.76 -16.66 34.48
CA ILE A 294 -16.40 -16.09 34.36
C ILE A 294 -16.24 -15.01 35.44
N ASP A 295 -15.05 -14.89 36.03
CA ASP A 295 -14.77 -13.84 37.00
C ASP A 295 -14.86 -12.41 36.39
N ALA A 296 -15.14 -11.43 37.23
CA ALA A 296 -15.34 -10.05 36.79
C ALA A 296 -14.06 -9.45 36.15
N ALA A 297 -12.87 -9.94 36.52
CA ALA A 297 -11.61 -9.49 35.98
C ALA A 297 -11.42 -9.94 34.51
N THR A 298 -11.74 -11.19 34.22
CA THR A 298 -11.65 -11.77 32.86
C THR A 298 -12.70 -11.16 31.94
N GLN A 299 -13.89 -10.83 32.45
CA GLN A 299 -14.91 -10.11 31.67
C GLN A 299 -14.44 -8.73 31.24
N ARG A 300 -13.87 -7.93 32.16
CA ARG A 300 -13.33 -6.61 31.81
C ARG A 300 -12.23 -6.73 30.78
N ARG A 301 -11.27 -7.64 30.99
CA ARG A 301 -10.17 -7.86 30.05
C ARG A 301 -10.67 -8.23 28.64
N LEU A 302 -11.70 -9.08 28.54
CA LEU A 302 -12.29 -9.42 27.26
C LEU A 302 -12.95 -8.21 26.61
N ALA A 303 -13.73 -7.42 27.36
CA ALA A 303 -14.36 -6.21 26.85
C ALA A 303 -13.32 -5.21 26.32
N ASP A 304 -12.28 -4.92 27.10
CA ASP A 304 -11.19 -4.01 26.73
C ASP A 304 -10.49 -4.47 25.44
N THR A 305 -10.29 -5.78 25.31
CA THR A 305 -9.65 -6.38 24.13
C THR A 305 -10.53 -6.26 22.89
N LEU A 306 -11.84 -6.50 23.01
CA LEU A 306 -12.79 -6.36 21.90
C LEU A 306 -12.97 -4.89 21.51
N GLU A 307 -12.89 -3.97 22.46
CA GLU A 307 -12.89 -2.54 22.17
C GLU A 307 -11.62 -2.12 21.43
N LEU A 308 -10.44 -2.55 21.90
CA LEU A 308 -9.17 -2.33 21.21
C LEU A 308 -9.21 -2.86 19.77
N ALA A 309 -9.78 -4.05 19.56
CA ALA A 309 -9.98 -4.61 18.23
C ALA A 309 -10.77 -3.69 17.30
N ARG A 310 -11.85 -3.05 17.79
CA ARG A 310 -12.61 -2.08 16.99
C ARG A 310 -11.80 -0.82 16.71
N GLN A 311 -11.04 -0.32 17.70
CA GLN A 311 -10.19 0.85 17.55
C GLN A 311 -9.10 0.65 16.49
N VAL A 312 -8.55 -0.56 16.37
CA VAL A 312 -7.56 -0.91 15.33
C VAL A 312 -8.20 -1.35 14.00
N GLY A 313 -9.51 -1.10 13.83
CA GLY A 313 -10.22 -1.27 12.56
C GLY A 313 -10.73 -2.68 12.27
N ALA A 314 -10.77 -3.59 13.26
CA ALA A 314 -11.35 -4.92 13.08
C ALA A 314 -12.88 -4.90 13.18
N LYS A 315 -13.55 -5.74 12.39
CA LYS A 315 -14.97 -6.06 12.60
C LYS A 315 -15.10 -7.17 13.64
N VAL A 316 -15.71 -6.84 14.78
CA VAL A 316 -15.82 -7.76 15.92
C VAL A 316 -17.13 -8.53 15.88
N PHE A 317 -17.05 -9.86 15.93
CA PHE A 317 -18.19 -10.77 16.00
C PHE A 317 -18.15 -11.62 17.26
N THR A 318 -19.31 -11.81 17.89
CA THR A 318 -19.49 -12.69 19.04
C THR A 318 -20.58 -13.71 18.73
N TYR A 319 -20.21 -14.99 18.79
CA TYR A 319 -21.14 -16.11 18.57
C TYR A 319 -21.28 -16.94 19.83
N GLN A 320 -22.47 -17.51 20.05
CA GLN A 320 -22.68 -18.52 21.08
C GLN A 320 -22.65 -19.90 20.44
N GLY A 321 -21.84 -20.80 20.97
CA GLY A 321 -21.71 -22.16 20.43
C GLY A 321 -20.82 -23.05 21.28
N ASP A 322 -21.26 -24.29 21.51
CA ASP A 322 -20.49 -25.26 22.29
C ASP A 322 -19.37 -25.92 21.47
N ASP A 323 -19.52 -26.00 20.14
CA ASP A 323 -18.47 -26.44 19.23
C ASP A 323 -17.75 -25.26 18.57
N VAL A 324 -16.68 -24.82 19.24
CA VAL A 324 -15.86 -23.68 18.84
C VAL A 324 -15.26 -23.87 17.44
N VAL A 325 -14.78 -25.08 17.12
CA VAL A 325 -14.13 -25.37 15.83
C VAL A 325 -15.11 -25.25 14.68
N LYS A 326 -16.29 -25.87 14.82
CA LYS A 326 -17.35 -25.79 13.82
C LYS A 326 -17.79 -24.34 13.58
N THR A 327 -17.94 -23.57 14.66
CA THR A 327 -18.34 -22.15 14.59
C THR A 327 -17.28 -21.30 13.88
N ILE A 328 -16.00 -21.49 14.20
CA ILE A 328 -14.87 -20.81 13.54
C ILE A 328 -14.84 -21.13 12.04
N LEU A 329 -14.96 -22.41 11.66
CA LEU A 329 -14.90 -22.82 10.26
C LEU A 329 -16.13 -22.36 9.47
N GLN A 330 -17.31 -22.39 10.08
CA GLN A 330 -18.53 -21.88 9.46
C GLN A 330 -18.41 -20.37 9.19
N PHE A 331 -18.00 -19.59 10.19
CA PHE A 331 -17.76 -18.16 10.03
C PHE A 331 -16.69 -17.89 8.96
N ALA A 332 -15.60 -18.67 8.96
CA ALA A 332 -14.54 -18.54 7.97
C ALA A 332 -15.04 -18.76 6.53
N ARG A 333 -15.94 -19.72 6.30
CA ARG A 333 -16.57 -19.95 4.98
C ARG A 333 -17.52 -18.82 4.60
N GLU A 334 -18.43 -18.45 5.50
CA GLU A 334 -19.42 -17.39 5.26
C GLU A 334 -18.77 -16.05 4.94
N HIS A 335 -17.66 -15.74 5.62
CA HIS A 335 -16.91 -14.49 5.45
C HIS A 335 -15.67 -14.63 4.56
N ARG A 336 -15.49 -15.75 3.85
CA ARG A 336 -14.36 -16.00 2.92
C ARG A 336 -12.98 -15.67 3.51
N VAL A 337 -12.77 -16.10 4.75
CA VAL A 337 -11.51 -15.95 5.48
C VAL A 337 -10.46 -16.88 4.88
N GLY A 338 -9.27 -16.35 4.59
CA GLY A 338 -8.11 -17.12 4.15
C GLY A 338 -7.11 -17.47 5.23
N HIS A 339 -6.98 -16.54 6.17
CA HIS A 339 -5.98 -16.60 7.24
C HIS A 339 -6.68 -16.63 8.58
N ILE A 340 -6.60 -17.77 9.27
CA ILE A 340 -7.12 -17.93 10.63
C ILE A 340 -5.94 -17.81 11.59
N ILE A 341 -5.88 -16.71 12.34
CA ILE A 341 -4.86 -16.43 13.34
C ILE A 341 -5.37 -16.87 14.69
N MET A 342 -4.58 -17.69 15.38
CA MET A 342 -4.90 -18.17 16.72
C MET A 342 -3.69 -18.10 17.65
N GLY A 343 -3.96 -17.80 18.92
CA GLY A 343 -2.96 -17.92 19.98
C GLY A 343 -3.01 -19.28 20.65
N PRO A 344 -1.95 -19.63 21.42
CA PRO A 344 -1.98 -20.80 22.27
C PRO A 344 -3.15 -20.70 23.25
N SER A 345 -3.97 -21.74 23.32
CA SER A 345 -5.06 -21.81 24.29
C SER A 345 -4.49 -21.74 25.70
N GLY A 346 -5.00 -20.81 26.53
CA GLY A 346 -4.59 -20.67 27.93
C GLY A 346 -4.86 -21.92 28.79
N ARG A 347 -5.68 -22.85 28.29
CA ARG A 347 -5.98 -24.15 28.92
C ARG A 347 -4.96 -25.21 28.50
N ARG A 348 -4.17 -25.70 29.45
CA ARG A 348 -3.42 -26.96 29.30
C ARG A 348 -4.38 -28.14 29.49
N ILE A 349 -4.40 -29.07 28.56
CA ILE A 349 -5.17 -30.33 28.69
C ILE A 349 -4.41 -31.24 29.67
N PRO A 350 -5.04 -31.71 30.76
CA PRO A 350 -4.40 -32.67 31.67
C PRO A 350 -4.07 -33.99 30.95
N PHE A 351 -2.91 -34.59 31.29
CA PHE A 351 -2.39 -35.81 30.64
C PHE A 351 -3.43 -36.95 30.55
N TRP A 352 -4.20 -37.17 31.61
CA TRP A 352 -5.26 -38.18 31.66
C TRP A 352 -6.35 -37.98 30.60
N ARG A 353 -6.76 -36.74 30.32
CA ARG A 353 -7.78 -36.45 29.30
C ARG A 353 -7.25 -36.64 27.87
N ARG A 354 -5.94 -36.44 27.68
CA ARG A 354 -5.27 -36.72 26.41
C ARG A 354 -5.25 -38.22 26.09
N LEU A 355 -5.15 -39.07 27.12
CA LEU A 355 -5.26 -40.54 26.99
C LEU A 355 -6.70 -40.99 26.63
N PHE A 356 -7.72 -40.23 27.00
CA PHE A 356 -9.12 -40.44 26.59
C PHE A 356 -9.47 -39.81 25.24
N GLY A 357 -8.48 -39.32 24.48
CA GLY A 357 -8.68 -38.79 23.13
C GLY A 357 -9.13 -37.32 23.05
N GLU A 358 -9.13 -36.56 24.16
CA GLU A 358 -9.33 -35.10 24.05
C GLU A 358 -8.13 -34.45 23.33
N THR A 359 -8.41 -33.85 22.18
CA THR A 359 -7.45 -33.11 21.35
C THR A 359 -7.58 -31.60 21.59
N SER A 360 -6.49 -30.87 21.41
CA SER A 360 -6.49 -29.41 21.53
C SER A 360 -7.36 -28.75 20.46
N LEU A 361 -7.91 -27.56 20.76
CA LEU A 361 -8.68 -26.79 19.78
C LEU A 361 -7.91 -26.58 18.48
N LEU A 362 -6.59 -26.39 18.59
CA LEU A 362 -5.67 -26.22 17.47
C LEU A 362 -5.51 -27.51 16.67
N GLU A 363 -5.32 -28.66 17.33
CA GLU A 363 -5.29 -29.97 16.65
C GLU A 363 -6.63 -30.28 15.95
N ARG A 364 -7.77 -30.05 16.62
CA ARG A 364 -9.09 -30.24 16.02
C ARG A 364 -9.32 -29.32 14.82
N LEU A 365 -8.88 -28.07 14.90
CA LEU A 365 -8.94 -27.12 13.79
C LEU A 365 -8.06 -27.55 12.64
N THR A 366 -6.81 -27.94 12.88
CA THR A 366 -5.90 -28.41 11.83
C THR A 366 -6.40 -29.68 11.14
N VAL A 367 -7.00 -30.61 11.89
CA VAL A 367 -7.56 -31.86 11.31
C VAL A 367 -8.87 -31.61 10.55
N SER A 368 -9.69 -30.66 10.99
CA SER A 368 -10.99 -30.35 10.36
C SER A 368 -10.89 -29.30 9.24
N ASN A 369 -9.70 -28.78 8.98
CA ASN A 369 -9.44 -27.69 8.05
C ASN A 369 -8.69 -28.17 6.81
N TYR A 370 -9.32 -28.07 5.64
CA TYR A 370 -8.72 -28.39 4.35
C TYR A 370 -8.47 -27.16 3.47
N ASP A 371 -9.03 -25.99 3.83
CA ASP A 371 -9.17 -24.84 2.91
C ASP A 371 -8.53 -23.53 3.43
N PHE A 372 -8.12 -23.47 4.70
CA PHE A 372 -7.65 -22.23 5.36
C PHE A 372 -6.19 -22.29 5.81
N LYS A 373 -5.46 -21.17 5.73
CA LYS A 373 -4.12 -21.05 6.32
C LYS A 373 -4.25 -20.72 7.81
N ILE A 374 -3.84 -21.65 8.69
CA ILE A 374 -3.81 -21.43 10.14
C ILE A 374 -2.45 -20.85 10.53
N VAL A 375 -2.44 -19.69 11.17
CA VAL A 375 -1.23 -19.05 11.71
C VAL A 375 -1.28 -19.08 13.23
N VAL A 376 -0.30 -19.74 13.83
CA VAL A 376 -0.18 -19.88 15.29
C VAL A 376 0.91 -18.94 15.77
N THR A 377 0.56 -17.94 16.58
CA THR A 377 1.58 -17.03 17.14
C THR A 377 2.13 -17.61 18.43
N GLU A 378 3.43 -17.86 18.52
CA GLU A 378 4.04 -18.42 19.73
C GLU A 378 3.97 -17.48 20.95
N LYS A 379 4.03 -18.08 22.14
CA LYS A 379 4.09 -17.37 23.41
C LYS A 379 5.49 -16.77 23.56
N ARG A 380 5.64 -15.46 23.42
CA ARG A 380 6.87 -14.78 23.89
C ARG A 380 6.99 -15.07 25.39
N ARG A 381 8.07 -15.73 25.83
CA ARG A 381 8.40 -15.84 27.25
C ARG A 381 8.63 -14.41 27.77
N PRO A 382 8.04 -14.00 28.90
CA PRO A 382 8.48 -12.79 29.57
C PRO A 382 9.94 -13.01 30.00
N GLU A 383 10.82 -12.07 29.65
CA GLU A 383 12.17 -11.96 30.20
C GLU A 383 12.12 -11.52 31.67
#